data_AF-A0ABD5SBY4-F1
#
_entry.id   AF-A0ABD5SBY4-F1
#
_cell.length_a   1.000
_cell.length_b   1.000
_cell.length_c   1.000
_cell.angle_alpha   90.00
_cell.angle_beta   90.00
_cell.angle_gamma   90.00
#
_symmetry.space_group_name_H-M   'P 1'
#
loop_
_entity.id
_entity.type
_entity.pdbx_description
1 polymer ?
#
loop_
_entity_poly.entity_id
_entity_poly.type
_entity_poly.pdbx_seq_one_letter_code
_entity_poly.pdbx_strand_id
1 'polypeptide(L)'
;MGASDGLAAYFGRSRRNAVLSWLLVAVLTVTIVAGAFLDRREPVLFSVVAIAVVAAPAIKFRDPAVVPPWYFVGLVCLPVLWEAFAPAPPTTGFVSSLAVATLGLLMTVELDRFTPLRLVPWFAVVLTVLLTLAMSGLLNVLRWSSDVVLGTTYLLDGRSQDAVNAAVMVEFVYATVAGLVAGVVFYLYFERAGRGGTTPAGPSSSTGTQSTAAGRDGSVPSRALGEPDAVGEADTVENATGVVLSDRLGIATRRQVQLVRFMQVVLAGLFVYGLWSRQIAVVTNAALGLGITFLPAILERDYEVAIEPGLVLWVTLAVFLHALGTAGLYDAISTWDHLTHTLSATVVAATGYAALRAIHLHSDTIHLPRWALFSCLLVFMLAMSVIWEIFEFVVDQGALRLDMEPILAQHGINDTIVDMIFNLVGSVIVATWGTVYLTEISESLARTLERQLGTAD
;
A
#
# COMPACT_ATOMS: atom_id res chain seq x y z
N MET A 1 28.07 3.63 15.47
CA MET A 1 27.46 2.32 15.81
C MET A 1 26.21 2.62 16.63
N GLY A 2 25.06 2.63 15.97
CA GLY A 2 23.79 3.11 16.54
C GLY A 2 23.11 2.03 17.36
N ALA A 3 22.30 2.44 18.34
CA ALA A 3 21.57 1.57 19.27
C ALA A 3 20.61 0.54 18.61
N SER A 4 20.44 0.57 17.29
CA SER A 4 19.73 -0.41 16.48
C SER A 4 20.52 -1.70 16.19
N ASP A 5 21.85 -1.69 16.32
CA ASP A 5 22.69 -2.87 16.04
C ASP A 5 22.58 -3.96 17.14
N GLY A 6 22.09 -3.61 18.33
CA GLY A 6 21.98 -4.53 19.48
C GLY A 6 20.78 -5.49 19.44
N LEU A 7 19.68 -5.12 18.79
CA LEU A 7 18.44 -5.93 18.75
C LEU A 7 18.46 -7.03 17.69
N ALA A 8 19.13 -6.79 16.55
CA ALA A 8 19.35 -7.80 15.52
C ALA A 8 20.26 -8.94 16.01
N ALA A 9 21.18 -8.64 16.94
CA ALA A 9 22.10 -9.61 17.53
C ALA A 9 21.44 -10.53 18.58
N TYR A 10 20.34 -10.11 19.23
CA TYR A 10 19.73 -10.89 20.33
C TYR A 10 18.82 -12.04 19.85
N PHE A 11 18.36 -12.00 18.60
CA PHE A 11 17.33 -12.94 18.10
C PHE A 11 17.76 -13.81 16.92
N GLY A 12 19.02 -13.75 16.49
CA GLY A 12 19.54 -14.54 15.35
C GLY A 12 20.28 -15.81 15.80
N ARG A 13 19.81 -16.98 15.33
CA ARG A 13 20.43 -18.32 15.44
C ARG A 13 20.36 -19.06 16.79
N SER A 14 19.31 -18.86 17.58
CA SER A 14 19.04 -19.82 18.66
C SER A 14 18.49 -21.11 18.06
N ARG A 15 19.20 -22.24 18.22
CA ARG A 15 18.71 -23.58 17.86
C ARG A 15 17.32 -23.85 18.45
N ARG A 16 17.04 -23.30 19.63
CA ARG A 16 15.75 -23.41 20.31
C ARG A 16 14.64 -22.68 19.55
N ASN A 17 14.91 -21.50 19.00
CA ASN A 17 13.94 -20.78 18.17
C ASN A 17 13.58 -21.58 16.93
N ALA A 18 14.59 -22.05 16.19
CA ALA A 18 14.36 -22.82 14.97
C ALA A 18 13.53 -24.08 15.25
N VAL A 19 13.88 -24.86 16.27
CA VAL A 19 13.12 -26.05 16.65
C VAL A 19 11.67 -25.73 16.99
N LEU A 20 11.42 -24.71 17.81
CA LEU A 20 10.05 -24.34 18.19
C LEU A 20 9.22 -23.83 17.01
N SER A 21 9.80 -23.01 16.12
CA SER A 21 9.12 -22.54 14.92
C SER A 21 8.77 -23.70 13.98
N TRP A 22 9.69 -24.65 13.74
CA TRP A 22 9.40 -25.82 12.91
C TRP A 22 8.41 -26.80 13.54
N LEU A 23 8.37 -26.92 14.87
CA LEU A 23 7.33 -27.67 15.55
C LEU A 23 5.95 -27.05 15.31
N LEU A 24 5.84 -25.72 15.35
CA LEU A 24 4.60 -25.02 15.02
C LEU A 24 4.22 -25.16 13.55
N VAL A 25 5.20 -25.16 12.63
CA VAL A 25 4.95 -25.50 11.22
C VAL A 25 4.43 -26.93 11.08
N ALA A 26 4.96 -27.90 11.84
CA ALA A 26 4.43 -29.26 11.83
C ALA A 26 2.97 -29.32 12.34
N VAL A 27 2.61 -28.49 13.33
CA VAL A 27 1.22 -28.34 13.78
C VAL A 27 0.34 -27.79 12.66
N LEU A 28 0.80 -26.81 11.88
CA LEU A 28 0.09 -26.30 10.71
C LEU A 28 -0.03 -27.35 9.58
N THR A 29 0.95 -28.24 9.43
CA THR A 29 0.83 -29.37 8.50
C THR A 29 -0.25 -30.35 8.96
N VAL A 30 -0.37 -30.58 10.27
CA VAL A 30 -1.45 -31.41 10.84
C VAL A 30 -2.81 -30.77 10.59
N THR A 31 -2.96 -29.45 10.70
CA THR A 31 -4.23 -28.77 10.39
C THR A 31 -4.61 -28.88 8.92
N ILE A 32 -3.64 -28.91 7.99
CA ILE A 32 -3.90 -29.20 6.56
C ILE A 32 -4.50 -30.61 6.40
N VAL A 33 -3.85 -31.61 6.99
CA VAL A 33 -4.29 -33.01 6.88
C VAL A 33 -5.65 -33.19 7.55
N ALA A 34 -5.81 -32.72 8.79
CA ALA A 34 -7.05 -32.81 9.53
C ALA A 34 -8.19 -32.03 8.84
N GLY A 35 -7.91 -30.83 8.33
CA GLY A 35 -8.89 -30.04 7.59
C GLY A 35 -9.36 -30.74 6.32
N ALA A 36 -8.47 -31.40 5.58
CA ALA A 36 -8.83 -32.20 4.42
C ALA A 36 -9.72 -33.41 4.79
N PHE A 37 -9.45 -34.08 5.91
CA PHE A 37 -10.27 -35.21 6.39
C PHE A 37 -11.63 -34.78 6.97
N LEU A 38 -11.70 -33.60 7.58
CA LEU A 38 -12.91 -33.06 8.20
C LEU A 38 -13.73 -32.16 7.26
N ASP A 39 -13.35 -32.07 5.97
CA ASP A 39 -13.87 -31.14 4.95
C ASP A 39 -13.93 -29.67 5.44
N ARG A 40 -12.96 -29.29 6.29
CA ARG A 40 -12.77 -27.90 6.74
C ARG A 40 -11.73 -27.23 5.86
N ARG A 41 -12.18 -26.49 4.85
CA ARG A 41 -11.31 -25.93 3.82
C ARG A 41 -10.60 -24.63 4.23
N GLU A 42 -11.22 -23.82 5.08
CA GLU A 42 -10.64 -22.56 5.58
C GLU A 42 -9.33 -22.75 6.37
N PRO A 43 -9.26 -23.65 7.38
CA PRO A 43 -8.01 -23.94 8.07
C PRO A 43 -6.90 -24.43 7.14
N VAL A 44 -7.25 -25.20 6.09
CA VAL A 44 -6.29 -25.70 5.10
C VAL A 44 -5.64 -24.53 4.37
N LEU A 45 -6.45 -23.61 3.85
CA LEU A 45 -5.97 -22.43 3.12
C LEU A 45 -5.06 -21.57 4.01
N PHE A 46 -5.51 -21.21 5.22
CA PHE A 46 -4.69 -20.40 6.13
C PHE A 46 -3.40 -21.10 6.55
N SER A 47 -3.43 -22.41 6.76
CA SER A 47 -2.23 -23.19 7.11
C SER A 47 -1.22 -23.20 5.96
N VAL A 48 -1.67 -23.38 4.71
CA VAL A 48 -0.79 -23.34 3.53
C VAL A 48 -0.12 -21.97 3.40
N VAL A 49 -0.88 -20.88 3.52
CA VAL A 49 -0.35 -19.51 3.44
C VAL A 49 0.62 -19.24 4.60
N ALA A 50 0.26 -19.61 5.83
CA ALA A 50 1.11 -19.44 7.00
C ALA A 50 2.45 -20.18 6.84
N ILE A 51 2.42 -21.44 6.38
CA ILE A 51 3.63 -22.23 6.12
C ILE A 51 4.48 -21.57 5.04
N ALA A 52 3.86 -21.08 3.95
CA ALA A 52 4.58 -20.42 2.87
C ALA A 52 5.31 -19.15 3.36
N VAL A 53 4.65 -18.32 4.18
CA VAL A 53 5.25 -17.12 4.79
C VAL A 53 6.40 -17.53 5.72
N VAL A 54 6.13 -18.40 6.71
CA VAL A 54 7.14 -18.81 7.72
C VAL A 54 8.36 -19.48 7.09
N ALA A 55 8.17 -20.26 6.02
CA ALA A 55 9.25 -20.96 5.32
C ALA A 55 10.00 -20.07 4.33
N ALA A 56 9.45 -18.93 3.91
CA ALA A 56 10.05 -18.08 2.88
C ALA A 56 11.49 -17.64 3.19
N PRO A 57 11.83 -17.19 4.42
CA PRO A 57 13.21 -16.86 4.76
C PRO A 57 14.13 -18.10 4.69
N ALA A 58 13.69 -19.24 5.25
CA ALA A 58 14.49 -20.46 5.26
C ALA A 58 14.81 -20.96 3.83
N ILE A 59 13.84 -20.86 2.93
CA ILE A 59 14.00 -21.22 1.51
C ILE A 59 14.94 -20.23 0.81
N LYS A 60 14.73 -18.92 0.99
CA LYS A 60 15.53 -17.86 0.35
C LYS A 60 17.00 -17.92 0.75
N PHE A 61 17.28 -18.12 2.04
CA PHE A 61 18.65 -18.20 2.56
C PHE A 61 19.22 -19.62 2.52
N ARG A 62 18.43 -20.63 2.12
CA ARG A 62 18.78 -22.06 2.13
C ARG A 62 19.30 -22.53 3.49
N ASP A 63 18.75 -22.00 4.57
CA ASP A 63 19.14 -22.32 5.95
C ASP A 63 17.88 -22.47 6.82
N PRO A 64 17.57 -23.68 7.32
CA PRO A 64 16.40 -23.93 8.15
C PRO A 64 16.46 -23.25 9.53
N ALA A 65 17.62 -22.72 9.95
CA ALA A 65 17.72 -21.92 11.17
C ALA A 65 17.21 -20.48 10.98
N VAL A 66 17.06 -20.02 9.72
CA VAL A 66 16.57 -18.69 9.36
C VAL A 66 15.05 -18.73 9.25
N VAL A 67 14.40 -18.68 10.40
CA VAL A 67 12.93 -18.67 10.53
C VAL A 67 12.48 -17.57 11.48
N PRO A 68 11.21 -17.13 11.38
CA PRO A 68 10.64 -16.18 12.32
C PRO A 68 10.70 -16.67 13.77
N PRO A 69 10.65 -15.76 14.74
CA PRO A 69 10.53 -16.14 16.14
C PRO A 69 9.30 -17.00 16.41
N TRP A 70 9.48 -18.07 17.19
CA TRP A 70 8.41 -19.04 17.44
C TRP A 70 7.14 -18.42 18.03
N TYR A 71 7.25 -17.31 18.77
CA TYR A 71 6.10 -16.63 19.37
C TYR A 71 5.25 -15.89 18.32
N PHE A 72 5.85 -15.40 17.22
CA PHE A 72 5.08 -14.85 16.09
C PHE A 72 4.41 -15.97 15.30
N VAL A 73 5.12 -17.09 15.07
CA VAL A 73 4.52 -18.28 14.43
C VAL A 73 3.37 -18.80 15.30
N GLY A 74 3.54 -18.84 16.62
CA GLY A 74 2.51 -19.26 17.57
C GLY A 74 1.29 -18.35 17.54
N LEU A 75 1.49 -17.04 17.43
CA LEU A 75 0.40 -16.06 17.30
C LEU A 75 -0.45 -16.33 16.05
N VAL A 76 0.17 -16.71 14.93
CA VAL A 76 -0.52 -17.13 13.69
C VAL A 76 -1.22 -18.48 13.88
N CYS A 77 -0.61 -19.43 14.59
CA CYS A 77 -1.22 -20.75 14.81
C CYS A 77 -2.51 -20.66 15.64
N LEU A 78 -2.65 -19.72 16.57
CA LEU A 78 -3.82 -19.63 17.46
C LEU A 78 -5.17 -19.53 16.72
N PRO A 79 -5.39 -18.53 15.84
CA PRO A 79 -6.65 -18.44 15.11
C PRO A 79 -6.82 -19.58 14.09
N VAL A 80 -5.75 -20.11 13.49
CA VAL A 80 -5.83 -21.26 12.57
C VAL A 80 -6.26 -22.54 13.29
N LEU A 81 -5.73 -22.79 14.48
CA LEU A 81 -6.10 -23.93 15.31
C LEU A 81 -7.52 -23.80 15.84
N TRP A 82 -7.95 -22.58 16.15
CA TRP A 82 -9.33 -22.31 16.50
C TRP A 82 -10.27 -22.70 15.35
N GLU A 83 -10.02 -22.23 14.13
CA GLU A 83 -10.81 -22.61 12.95
C GLU A 83 -10.77 -24.14 12.69
N ALA A 84 -9.62 -24.77 12.92
CA ALA A 84 -9.45 -26.21 12.69
C ALA A 84 -10.22 -27.09 13.68
N PHE A 85 -10.27 -26.72 14.96
CA PHE A 85 -10.71 -27.63 16.03
C PHE A 85 -11.80 -27.09 16.95
N ALA A 86 -12.04 -25.77 16.98
CA ALA A 86 -13.10 -25.23 17.82
C ALA A 86 -14.48 -25.70 17.31
N PRO A 87 -15.40 -26.04 18.22
CA PRO A 87 -16.80 -26.24 17.88
C PRO A 87 -17.42 -24.87 17.59
N ALA A 88 -17.45 -24.46 16.31
CA ALA A 88 -17.93 -23.14 15.94
C ALA A 88 -19.46 -23.12 15.72
N PRO A 89 -20.20 -22.11 16.25
CA PRO A 89 -21.43 -21.63 15.62
C PRO A 89 -21.11 -20.93 14.28
N PRO A 90 -22.08 -20.80 13.35
CA PRO A 90 -21.82 -20.41 11.96
C PRO A 90 -21.45 -18.93 11.71
N THR A 91 -21.15 -18.12 12.74
CA THR A 91 -21.24 -16.64 12.63
C THR A 91 -20.00 -15.82 12.95
N THR A 92 -18.83 -16.38 13.28
CA THR A 92 -17.68 -15.54 13.69
C THR A 92 -16.58 -15.44 12.63
N GLY A 93 -16.83 -14.72 11.53
CA GLY A 93 -15.79 -14.32 10.56
C GLY A 93 -14.65 -13.46 11.15
N PHE A 94 -14.79 -13.07 12.42
CA PHE A 94 -13.76 -12.38 13.19
C PHE A 94 -12.48 -13.20 13.38
N VAL A 95 -12.57 -14.52 13.60
CA VAL A 95 -11.37 -15.34 13.87
C VAL A 95 -10.53 -15.52 12.60
N SER A 96 -11.16 -15.80 11.46
CA SER A 96 -10.51 -15.73 10.13
C SER A 96 -9.84 -14.37 9.89
N SER A 97 -10.51 -13.27 10.22
CA SER A 97 -9.94 -11.92 10.08
C SER A 97 -8.73 -11.69 10.99
N LEU A 98 -8.76 -12.24 12.21
CA LEU A 98 -7.63 -12.23 13.12
C LEU A 98 -6.46 -13.07 12.58
N ALA A 99 -6.72 -14.22 11.95
CA ALA A 99 -5.70 -15.02 11.29
C ALA A 99 -4.98 -14.20 10.21
N VAL A 100 -5.73 -13.55 9.33
CA VAL A 100 -5.18 -12.68 8.28
C VAL A 100 -4.38 -11.52 8.87
N ALA A 101 -4.86 -10.89 9.93
CA ALA A 101 -4.13 -9.81 10.60
C ALA A 101 -2.80 -10.28 11.23
N THR A 102 -2.79 -11.46 11.86
CA THR A 102 -1.55 -12.05 12.39
C THR A 102 -0.56 -12.43 11.30
N LEU A 103 -1.04 -12.84 10.12
CA LEU A 103 -0.21 -13.07 8.95
C LEU A 103 0.35 -11.76 8.38
N GLY A 104 -0.46 -10.70 8.27
CA GLY A 104 0.01 -9.38 7.83
C GLY A 104 1.07 -8.79 8.75
N LEU A 105 0.90 -8.99 10.07
CA LEU A 105 1.88 -8.67 11.08
C LEU A 105 3.18 -9.48 10.90
N LEU A 106 3.07 -10.80 10.75
CA LEU A 106 4.22 -11.68 10.53
C LEU A 106 4.99 -11.27 9.27
N MET A 107 4.30 -10.99 8.16
CA MET A 107 4.93 -10.50 6.94
C MET A 107 5.66 -9.18 7.16
N THR A 108 5.07 -8.24 7.91
CA THR A 108 5.74 -6.97 8.25
C THR A 108 7.04 -7.21 9.04
N VAL A 109 7.00 -8.08 10.05
CA VAL A 109 8.17 -8.48 10.84
C VAL A 109 9.24 -9.11 9.95
N GLU A 110 8.84 -10.01 9.05
CA GLU A 110 9.78 -10.67 8.15
C GLU A 110 10.41 -9.70 7.14
N LEU A 111 9.63 -8.77 6.61
CA LEU A 111 10.14 -7.77 5.67
C LEU A 111 11.19 -6.88 6.33
N ASP A 112 10.94 -6.35 7.53
CA ASP A 112 11.92 -5.53 8.25
C ASP A 112 13.17 -6.34 8.65
N ARG A 113 12.99 -7.60 9.04
CA ARG A 113 14.07 -8.44 9.58
C ARG A 113 14.96 -9.10 8.52
N PHE A 114 14.36 -9.66 7.48
CA PHE A 114 15.02 -10.53 6.50
C PHE A 114 15.28 -9.84 5.17
N THR A 115 14.95 -8.55 5.08
CA THR A 115 15.22 -7.75 3.88
C THR A 115 15.95 -6.45 4.24
N PRO A 116 16.48 -5.73 3.23
CA PRO A 116 17.06 -4.40 3.45
C PRO A 116 16.04 -3.34 3.83
N LEU A 117 14.74 -3.66 3.82
CA LEU A 117 13.68 -2.77 4.26
C LEU A 117 13.94 -2.38 5.72
N ARG A 118 13.89 -1.08 6.00
CA ARG A 118 14.02 -0.52 7.35
C ARG A 118 12.77 0.27 7.64
N LEU A 119 12.01 -0.16 8.64
CA LEU A 119 10.73 0.46 8.98
C LEU A 119 10.80 1.17 10.32
N VAL A 120 10.25 2.38 10.35
CA VAL A 120 9.95 3.06 11.62
C VAL A 120 8.64 2.52 12.20
N PRO A 121 8.42 2.61 13.52
CA PRO A 121 7.27 1.99 14.18
C PRO A 121 5.91 2.36 13.57
N TRP A 122 5.67 3.64 13.29
CA TRP A 122 4.40 4.09 12.71
C TRP A 122 4.18 3.52 11.29
N PHE A 123 5.24 3.45 10.49
CA PHE A 123 5.16 2.92 9.14
C PHE A 123 4.92 1.41 9.15
N ALA A 124 5.50 0.70 10.13
CA ALA A 124 5.23 -0.72 10.32
C ALA A 124 3.76 -0.98 10.72
N VAL A 125 3.13 -0.09 11.50
CA VAL A 125 1.67 -0.17 11.77
C VAL A 125 0.88 -0.01 10.47
N VAL A 126 1.17 1.04 9.69
CA VAL A 126 0.48 1.29 8.41
C VAL A 126 0.67 0.11 7.47
N LEU A 127 1.89 -0.39 7.31
CA LEU A 127 2.20 -1.53 6.46
C LEU A 127 1.50 -2.81 6.94
N THR A 128 1.38 -3.03 8.25
CA THR A 128 0.65 -4.16 8.82
C THR A 128 -0.84 -4.11 8.45
N VAL A 129 -1.47 -2.94 8.55
CA VAL A 129 -2.87 -2.75 8.15
C VAL A 129 -3.02 -2.99 6.65
N LEU A 130 -2.17 -2.38 5.82
CA LEU A 130 -2.21 -2.55 4.36
C LEU A 130 -1.99 -4.01 3.96
N LEU A 131 -1.03 -4.72 4.55
CA LEU A 131 -0.80 -6.15 4.29
C LEU A 131 -1.99 -7.00 4.73
N THR A 132 -2.65 -6.66 5.84
CA THR A 132 -3.85 -7.37 6.31
C THR A 132 -4.99 -7.24 5.30
N LEU A 133 -5.26 -6.01 4.84
CA LEU A 133 -6.30 -5.75 3.84
C LEU A 133 -5.95 -6.38 2.50
N ALA A 134 -4.72 -6.19 2.03
CA ALA A 134 -4.25 -6.76 0.76
C ALA A 134 -4.34 -8.28 0.74
N MET A 135 -4.00 -8.94 1.86
CA MET A 135 -4.09 -10.38 1.99
C MET A 135 -5.54 -10.85 2.06
N SER A 136 -6.41 -10.13 2.77
CA SER A 136 -7.85 -10.43 2.80
C SER A 136 -8.47 -10.33 1.40
N GLY A 137 -8.14 -9.27 0.66
CA GLY A 137 -8.58 -9.10 -0.73
C GLY A 137 -8.04 -10.20 -1.65
N LEU A 138 -6.73 -10.47 -1.60
CA LEU A 138 -6.11 -11.52 -2.39
C LEU A 138 -6.70 -12.90 -2.11
N LEU A 139 -6.96 -13.24 -0.85
CA LEU A 139 -7.58 -14.51 -0.49
C LEU A 139 -8.99 -14.63 -1.06
N ASN A 140 -9.80 -13.58 -1.03
CA ASN A 140 -11.14 -13.61 -1.62
C ASN A 140 -11.09 -13.74 -3.16
N VAL A 141 -10.15 -13.07 -3.82
CA VAL A 141 -9.87 -13.29 -5.25
C VAL A 141 -9.49 -14.75 -5.53
N LEU A 142 -8.64 -15.35 -4.70
CA LEU A 142 -8.22 -16.75 -4.86
C LEU A 142 -9.36 -17.74 -4.58
N ARG A 143 -10.16 -17.51 -3.53
CA ARG A 143 -11.34 -18.33 -3.19
C ARG A 143 -12.35 -18.30 -4.34
N TRP A 144 -12.71 -17.10 -4.81
CA TRP A 144 -13.62 -16.93 -5.93
C TRP A 144 -13.07 -17.55 -7.23
N SER A 145 -11.79 -17.31 -7.55
CA SER A 145 -11.15 -17.89 -8.74
C SER A 145 -11.14 -19.40 -8.68
N SER A 146 -10.89 -19.99 -7.50
CA SER A 146 -10.96 -21.43 -7.29
C SER A 146 -12.38 -21.95 -7.52
N ASP A 147 -13.39 -21.26 -7.03
CA ASP A 147 -14.79 -21.67 -7.20
C ASP A 147 -15.22 -21.62 -8.67
N VAL A 148 -14.81 -20.58 -9.40
CA VAL A 148 -15.14 -20.41 -10.82
C VAL A 148 -14.36 -21.37 -11.72
N VAL A 149 -13.06 -21.59 -11.47
CA VAL A 149 -12.19 -22.37 -12.35
C VAL A 149 -12.16 -23.86 -12.00
N LEU A 150 -12.17 -24.19 -10.71
CA LEU A 150 -12.02 -25.56 -10.20
C LEU A 150 -13.34 -26.14 -9.66
N GLY A 151 -14.41 -25.34 -9.57
CA GLY A 151 -15.71 -25.78 -9.04
C GLY A 151 -15.69 -26.02 -7.54
N THR A 152 -14.78 -25.37 -6.80
CA THR A 152 -14.81 -25.37 -5.33
C THR A 152 -15.99 -24.54 -4.81
N THR A 153 -16.21 -24.57 -3.49
CA THR A 153 -17.28 -23.82 -2.82
C THR A 153 -16.76 -23.11 -1.58
N TYR A 154 -15.67 -22.35 -1.73
CA TYR A 154 -15.10 -21.54 -0.64
C TYR A 154 -15.94 -20.29 -0.37
N LEU A 155 -16.40 -19.65 -1.44
CA LEU A 155 -17.14 -18.39 -1.44
C LEU A 155 -18.53 -18.55 -2.05
N LEU A 156 -18.61 -19.26 -3.19
CA LEU A 156 -19.83 -19.56 -3.92
C LEU A 156 -20.47 -20.85 -3.38
N ASP A 157 -21.15 -20.72 -2.23
CA ASP A 157 -21.71 -21.83 -1.44
C ASP A 157 -23.22 -22.07 -1.66
N GLY A 158 -23.80 -21.45 -2.69
CA GLY A 158 -25.22 -21.55 -3.03
C GLY A 158 -26.08 -20.40 -2.49
N ARG A 159 -25.52 -19.48 -1.69
CA ARG A 159 -26.16 -18.18 -1.39
C ARG A 159 -26.25 -17.30 -2.64
N SER A 160 -27.10 -16.26 -2.60
CA SER A 160 -27.17 -15.25 -3.65
C SER A 160 -25.88 -14.42 -3.73
N GLN A 161 -25.58 -13.86 -4.90
CA GLN A 161 -24.41 -13.00 -5.12
C GLN A 161 -24.33 -11.85 -4.12
N ASP A 162 -25.45 -11.20 -3.83
CA ASP A 162 -25.53 -10.10 -2.86
C ASP A 162 -25.29 -10.57 -1.42
N ALA A 163 -25.79 -11.76 -1.05
CA ALA A 163 -25.61 -12.32 0.28
C ALA A 163 -24.17 -12.78 0.51
N VAL A 164 -23.51 -13.30 -0.52
CA VAL A 164 -22.07 -13.59 -0.49
C VAL A 164 -21.28 -12.28 -0.40
N ASN A 165 -21.62 -11.29 -1.23
CA ASN A 165 -20.95 -9.99 -1.23
C ASN A 165 -21.03 -9.31 0.13
N ALA A 166 -22.22 -9.21 0.73
CA ALA A 166 -22.41 -8.63 2.04
C ALA A 166 -21.59 -9.35 3.13
N ALA A 167 -21.45 -10.68 3.04
CA ALA A 167 -20.61 -11.43 3.97
C ALA A 167 -19.12 -11.09 3.81
N VAL A 168 -18.64 -10.96 2.56
CA VAL A 168 -17.26 -10.54 2.27
C VAL A 168 -16.99 -9.11 2.74
N MET A 169 -17.95 -8.19 2.57
CA MET A 169 -17.81 -6.82 3.07
C MET A 169 -17.68 -6.79 4.59
N VAL A 170 -18.44 -7.62 5.31
CA VAL A 170 -18.28 -7.77 6.76
C VAL A 170 -16.92 -8.38 7.12
N GLU A 171 -16.42 -9.36 6.35
CA GLU A 171 -15.06 -9.91 6.51
C GLU A 171 -14.00 -8.83 6.32
N PHE A 172 -14.10 -7.99 5.29
CA PHE A 172 -13.19 -6.87 5.05
C PHE A 172 -13.21 -5.84 6.19
N VAL A 173 -14.39 -5.53 6.74
CA VAL A 173 -14.50 -4.66 7.93
C VAL A 173 -13.81 -5.29 9.14
N TYR A 174 -14.02 -6.58 9.40
CA TYR A 174 -13.33 -7.28 10.48
C TYR A 174 -11.81 -7.36 10.25
N ALA A 175 -11.35 -7.57 9.02
CA ALA A 175 -9.94 -7.55 8.67
C ALA A 175 -9.32 -6.16 8.90
N THR A 176 -10.06 -5.09 8.59
CA THR A 176 -9.65 -3.70 8.88
C THR A 176 -9.43 -3.50 10.38
N VAL A 177 -10.42 -3.89 11.20
CA VAL A 177 -10.33 -3.77 12.66
C VAL A 177 -9.21 -4.64 13.23
N ALA A 178 -9.11 -5.90 12.80
CA ALA A 178 -8.09 -6.83 13.26
C ALA A 178 -6.67 -6.36 12.87
N GLY A 179 -6.49 -5.81 11.66
CA GLY A 179 -5.23 -5.23 11.20
C GLY A 179 -4.81 -4.02 12.03
N LEU A 180 -5.74 -3.12 12.35
CA LEU A 180 -5.48 -1.98 13.24
C LEU A 180 -5.05 -2.44 14.63
N VAL A 181 -5.77 -3.42 15.21
CA VAL A 181 -5.41 -4.01 16.51
C VAL A 181 -4.02 -4.65 16.46
N ALA A 182 -3.72 -5.44 15.44
CA ALA A 182 -2.41 -6.08 15.26
C ALA A 182 -1.28 -5.05 15.12
N GLY A 183 -1.52 -3.97 14.38
CA GLY A 183 -0.59 -2.85 14.25
C GLY A 183 -0.34 -2.12 15.57
N VAL A 184 -1.38 -1.86 16.36
CA VAL A 184 -1.22 -1.25 17.70
C VAL A 184 -0.44 -2.17 18.64
N VAL A 185 -0.74 -3.47 18.65
CA VAL A 185 0.01 -4.46 19.44
C VAL A 185 1.50 -4.46 19.05
N PHE A 186 1.79 -4.39 17.76
CA PHE A 186 3.16 -4.28 17.24
C PHE A 186 3.86 -3.01 17.73
N TYR A 187 3.18 -1.86 17.62
CA TYR A 187 3.72 -0.58 18.08
C TYR A 187 4.10 -0.63 19.56
N LEU A 188 3.19 -1.11 20.41
CA LEU A 188 3.41 -1.22 21.86
C LEU A 188 4.55 -2.18 22.21
N TYR A 189 4.70 -3.28 21.46
CA TYR A 189 5.80 -4.23 21.65
C TYR A 189 7.16 -3.55 21.41
N PHE A 190 7.30 -2.81 20.31
CA PHE A 190 8.57 -2.14 19.97
C PHE A 190 8.85 -0.91 20.82
N GLU A 191 7.84 -0.12 21.18
CA GLU A 191 7.99 1.02 22.08
C GLU A 191 8.47 0.56 23.47
N ARG A 192 7.94 -0.55 23.97
CA ARG A 192 8.34 -1.13 25.26
C ARG A 192 9.72 -1.78 25.21
N ALA A 193 10.08 -2.42 24.09
CA ALA A 193 11.41 -2.97 23.89
C ALA A 193 12.48 -1.87 23.79
N GLY A 194 12.17 -0.73 23.16
CA GLY A 194 13.08 0.43 23.06
C GLY A 194 13.34 1.13 24.39
N ARG A 195 12.37 1.13 25.32
CA ARG A 195 12.53 1.72 26.68
C ARG A 195 13.34 0.86 27.64
N GLY A 196 13.59 -0.42 27.34
CA GLY A 196 14.35 -1.34 28.20
C GLY A 196 15.87 -1.21 28.14
N GLY A 197 16.41 -0.39 27.23
CA GLY A 197 17.84 -0.13 27.08
C GLY A 197 18.32 1.06 27.90
N THR A 198 18.24 1.01 29.22
CA THR A 198 18.90 2.01 30.07
C THR A 198 20.41 1.84 30.01
N THR A 199 21.10 2.82 29.40
CA THR A 199 22.55 3.00 29.50
C THR A 199 22.94 3.12 30.98
N PRO A 200 23.86 2.29 31.53
CA PRO A 200 24.41 2.55 32.86
C PRO A 200 25.19 3.87 32.81
N ALA A 201 24.92 4.76 33.76
CA ALA A 201 25.65 6.01 33.95
C ALA A 201 27.17 5.75 33.94
N GLY A 202 27.88 6.35 32.98
CA GLY A 202 29.34 6.35 32.95
C GLY A 202 29.91 7.19 34.10
N PRO A 203 31.08 6.83 34.67
CA PRO A 203 31.64 7.55 35.78
C PRO A 203 32.12 8.94 35.36
N SER A 204 31.85 9.93 36.21
CA SER A 204 32.33 11.29 36.13
C SER A 204 33.85 11.35 35.90
N SER A 205 34.29 11.90 34.77
CA SER A 205 35.68 12.30 34.57
C SER A 205 35.93 13.62 35.28
N SER A 206 36.71 13.56 36.35
CA SER A 206 37.25 14.72 37.04
C SER A 206 38.27 15.44 36.16
N THR A 207 38.11 16.76 36.13
CA THR A 207 39.01 17.76 35.56
C THR A 207 40.43 17.62 36.12
N GLY A 208 41.42 17.52 35.23
CA GLY A 208 42.83 17.50 35.57
C GLY A 208 43.63 18.31 34.56
N THR A 209 43.74 19.60 34.84
CA THR A 209 44.60 20.57 34.15
C THR A 209 46.06 20.13 34.20
N GLN A 210 46.76 20.12 33.06
CA GLN A 210 48.21 20.31 33.05
C GLN A 210 48.69 20.97 31.74
N SER A 211 49.23 22.16 31.94
CA SER A 211 49.91 23.02 30.98
C SER A 211 51.41 23.01 31.32
N THR A 212 52.26 22.72 30.33
CA THR A 212 53.65 23.23 30.15
C THR A 212 54.18 22.64 28.82
N ALA A 213 54.39 23.40 27.74
CA ALA A 213 55.48 24.35 27.43
C ALA A 213 56.65 23.73 26.63
N ALA A 214 56.90 24.34 25.45
CA ALA A 214 58.20 24.77 24.89
C ALA A 214 58.76 24.10 23.61
N GLY A 215 58.97 24.97 22.58
CA GLY A 215 59.96 24.88 21.50
C GLY A 215 59.41 24.38 20.15
N ARG A 216 59.66 24.97 18.99
CA ARG A 216 60.67 25.94 18.53
C ARG A 216 60.24 26.56 17.18
N ASP A 217 60.71 27.77 16.92
CA ASP A 217 60.57 28.56 15.68
C ASP A 217 61.09 27.89 14.41
N GLY A 218 60.45 28.23 13.28
CA GLY A 218 60.92 27.99 11.91
C GLY A 218 60.13 28.83 10.91
N SER A 219 60.79 29.85 10.36
CA SER A 219 60.27 30.94 9.52
C SER A 219 60.15 30.62 8.01
N VAL A 220 59.00 31.01 7.41
CA VAL A 220 58.81 31.69 6.08
C VAL A 220 59.04 30.83 4.79
N PRO A 221 58.44 31.13 3.58
CA PRO A 221 57.43 32.13 3.18
C PRO A 221 56.17 31.61 2.46
N SER A 222 55.16 32.49 2.40
CA SER A 222 54.00 32.46 1.50
C SER A 222 54.42 32.56 0.03
N ARG A 223 53.91 31.66 -0.82
CA ARG A 223 54.11 31.68 -2.27
C ARG A 223 52.76 31.86 -2.96
N ALA A 224 52.64 32.99 -3.65
CA ALA A 224 51.57 33.31 -4.58
C ALA A 224 51.50 32.26 -5.71
N LEU A 225 50.30 31.76 -5.95
CA LEU A 225 49.83 31.08 -7.15
C LEU A 225 48.40 31.63 -7.31
N GLY A 226 48.13 32.54 -8.22
CA GLY A 226 48.22 32.33 -9.65
C GLY A 226 46.81 31.97 -10.12
N GLU A 227 46.02 32.97 -10.49
CA GLU A 227 44.77 32.78 -11.24
C GLU A 227 45.06 31.98 -12.51
N PRO A 228 44.18 31.03 -12.85
CA PRO A 228 43.93 30.73 -14.25
C PRO A 228 42.44 30.94 -14.56
N ASP A 229 42.23 31.82 -15.52
CA ASP A 229 41.25 31.73 -16.59
C ASP A 229 39.76 31.66 -16.21
N ALA A 230 39.14 32.84 -16.34
CA ALA A 230 37.75 33.02 -16.71
C ALA A 230 37.44 32.23 -18.00
N VAL A 231 37.00 30.98 -17.83
CA VAL A 231 36.25 30.25 -18.85
C VAL A 231 34.78 30.41 -18.48
N GLY A 232 34.01 30.93 -19.44
CA GLY A 232 32.62 31.35 -19.29
C GLY A 232 31.76 30.37 -18.51
N GLU A 233 31.34 30.79 -17.32
CA GLU A 233 30.31 30.17 -16.52
C GLU A 233 28.94 30.65 -17.01
N ALA A 234 28.67 30.35 -18.27
CA ALA A 234 27.41 30.61 -18.95
C ALA A 234 27.23 29.52 -20.01
N ASP A 235 27.12 28.24 -19.58
CA ASP A 235 26.54 27.15 -20.38
C ASP A 235 26.47 25.79 -19.64
N THR A 236 26.19 25.76 -18.32
CA THR A 236 25.95 24.48 -17.61
C THR A 236 24.65 24.42 -16.80
N VAL A 237 23.76 25.40 -16.95
CA VAL A 237 22.35 25.25 -16.54
C VAL A 237 21.56 24.60 -17.69
N GLU A 238 22.06 23.49 -18.23
CA GLU A 238 21.35 22.71 -19.23
C GLU A 238 20.66 21.53 -18.52
N ASN A 239 19.38 21.76 -18.23
CA ASN A 239 18.32 20.75 -18.22
C ASN A 239 18.51 19.52 -17.32
N ALA A 240 18.21 19.68 -16.03
CA ALA A 240 17.54 18.62 -15.28
C ALA A 240 16.06 18.52 -15.73
N THR A 241 15.81 18.28 -17.02
CA THR A 241 14.46 18.06 -17.55
C THR A 241 14.09 16.62 -17.27
N GLY A 242 13.45 16.40 -16.11
CA GLY A 242 12.70 15.16 -15.88
C GLY A 242 11.72 14.96 -17.04
N VAL A 243 11.64 13.75 -17.57
CA VAL A 243 10.84 13.44 -18.75
C VAL A 243 9.36 13.62 -18.41
N VAL A 244 8.79 14.65 -19.01
CA VAL A 244 7.40 15.12 -18.87
C VAL A 244 6.46 14.09 -19.55
N LEU A 245 5.40 13.62 -18.88
CA LEU A 245 4.43 12.66 -19.44
C LEU A 245 3.84 13.16 -20.78
N SER A 246 3.65 14.47 -20.88
CA SER A 246 3.12 15.22 -22.03
C SER A 246 3.97 15.03 -23.27
N ASP A 247 5.30 14.96 -23.11
CA ASP A 247 6.23 14.79 -24.24
C ASP A 247 6.14 13.38 -24.81
N ARG A 248 5.74 12.40 -24.00
CA ARG A 248 5.59 11.00 -24.42
C ARG A 248 4.23 10.68 -25.04
N LEU A 249 3.20 11.46 -24.75
CA LEU A 249 1.86 11.26 -25.31
C LEU A 249 1.82 11.54 -26.83
N GLY A 250 2.80 12.27 -27.38
CA GLY A 250 2.78 12.69 -28.78
C GLY A 250 1.66 13.68 -29.12
N ILE A 251 0.99 14.23 -28.10
CA ILE A 251 -0.10 15.20 -28.21
C ILE A 251 0.43 16.54 -27.74
N ALA A 252 0.33 17.58 -28.58
CA ALA A 252 0.71 18.93 -28.19
C ALA A 252 0.01 19.37 -26.90
N THR A 253 0.72 19.99 -25.97
CA THR A 253 0.22 20.44 -24.66
C THR A 253 -1.07 21.25 -24.77
N ARG A 254 -1.18 22.13 -25.79
CA ARG A 254 -2.40 22.90 -26.09
C ARG A 254 -3.61 22.00 -26.35
N ARG A 255 -3.44 20.89 -27.09
CA ARG A 255 -4.50 19.92 -27.36
C ARG A 255 -4.89 19.15 -26.10
N GLN A 256 -3.92 18.80 -25.25
CA GLN A 256 -4.21 18.13 -23.97
C GLN A 256 -5.12 19.00 -23.09
N VAL A 257 -4.80 20.29 -22.94
CA VAL A 257 -5.64 21.25 -22.21
C VAL A 257 -7.02 21.42 -22.86
N GLN A 258 -7.10 21.44 -24.20
CA GLN A 258 -8.38 21.49 -24.91
C GLN A 258 -9.23 20.25 -24.65
N LEU A 259 -8.64 19.06 -24.62
CA LEU A 259 -9.33 17.80 -24.32
C LEU A 259 -9.85 17.78 -22.87
N VAL A 260 -9.04 18.23 -21.91
CA VAL A 260 -9.47 18.37 -20.51
C VAL A 260 -10.68 19.30 -20.41
N ARG A 261 -10.62 20.49 -21.02
CA ARG A 261 -11.75 21.44 -21.01
C ARG A 261 -12.99 20.88 -21.69
N PHE A 262 -12.82 20.14 -22.79
CA PHE A 262 -13.92 19.46 -23.45
C PHE A 262 -14.59 18.44 -22.51
N MET A 263 -13.80 17.57 -21.88
CA MET A 263 -14.31 16.59 -20.90
C MET A 263 -15.01 17.29 -19.72
N GLN A 264 -14.47 18.39 -19.20
CA GLN A 264 -15.11 19.19 -18.14
C GLN A 264 -16.47 19.75 -18.58
N VAL A 265 -16.59 20.27 -19.81
CA VAL A 265 -17.87 20.75 -20.34
C VAL A 265 -18.88 19.60 -20.47
N VAL A 266 -18.44 18.42 -20.93
CA VAL A 266 -19.31 17.25 -21.00
C VAL A 266 -19.73 16.78 -19.61
N LEU A 267 -18.82 16.75 -18.62
CA LEU A 267 -19.14 16.43 -17.22
C LEU A 267 -20.18 17.41 -16.64
N ALA A 268 -20.02 18.71 -16.88
CA ALA A 268 -21.01 19.71 -16.48
C ALA A 268 -22.36 19.46 -17.18
N GLY A 269 -22.34 19.06 -18.46
CA GLY A 269 -23.53 18.63 -19.18
C GLY A 269 -24.20 17.39 -18.57
N LEU A 270 -23.42 16.37 -18.21
CA LEU A 270 -23.91 15.16 -17.53
C LEU A 270 -24.48 15.47 -16.15
N PHE A 271 -23.88 16.41 -15.41
CA PHE A 271 -24.42 16.87 -14.13
C PHE A 271 -25.79 17.51 -14.31
N VAL A 272 -25.93 18.44 -15.27
CA VAL A 272 -27.23 19.08 -15.57
C VAL A 272 -28.24 18.05 -16.08
N TYR A 273 -27.82 17.12 -16.94
CA TYR A 273 -28.65 16.02 -17.42
C TYR A 273 -29.13 15.15 -16.26
N GLY A 274 -28.24 14.74 -15.35
CA GLY A 274 -28.58 13.95 -14.17
C GLY A 274 -29.57 14.67 -13.25
N LEU A 275 -29.43 15.98 -13.07
CA LEU A 275 -30.40 16.79 -12.31
C LEU A 275 -31.77 16.82 -12.99
N TRP A 276 -31.79 16.92 -14.32
CA TRP A 276 -33.02 16.93 -15.10
C TRP A 276 -33.71 15.56 -15.13
N SER A 277 -32.95 14.47 -15.29
CA SER A 277 -33.43 13.09 -15.28
C SER A 277 -33.67 12.54 -13.87
N ARG A 278 -33.27 13.29 -12.83
CA ARG A 278 -33.32 12.91 -11.40
C ARG A 278 -32.53 11.63 -11.08
N GLN A 279 -31.45 11.39 -11.80
CA GLN A 279 -30.56 10.24 -11.60
C GLN A 279 -29.44 10.62 -10.63
N ILE A 280 -29.60 10.26 -9.35
CA ILE A 280 -28.68 10.64 -8.27
C ILE A 280 -27.26 10.10 -8.53
N ALA A 281 -27.14 8.87 -9.04
CA ALA A 281 -25.86 8.27 -9.40
C ALA A 281 -25.09 9.12 -10.44
N VAL A 282 -25.76 9.55 -11.52
CA VAL A 282 -25.18 10.40 -12.57
C VAL A 282 -24.78 11.76 -12.01
N VAL A 283 -25.66 12.39 -11.22
CA VAL A 283 -25.36 13.70 -10.59
C VAL A 283 -24.12 13.60 -9.71
N THR A 284 -24.06 12.57 -8.85
CA THR A 284 -22.96 12.40 -7.89
C THR A 284 -21.64 12.14 -8.59
N ASN A 285 -21.62 11.22 -9.56
CA ASN A 285 -20.41 10.89 -10.32
C ASN A 285 -19.92 12.05 -11.20
N ALA A 286 -20.83 12.75 -11.87
CA ALA A 286 -20.47 13.92 -12.67
C ALA A 286 -19.95 15.07 -11.78
N ALA A 287 -20.56 15.31 -10.61
CA ALA A 287 -20.10 16.33 -9.67
C ALA A 287 -18.74 16.00 -9.07
N LEU A 288 -18.56 14.76 -8.59
CA LEU A 288 -17.30 14.28 -8.03
C LEU A 288 -16.18 14.31 -9.09
N GLY A 289 -16.45 13.76 -10.28
CA GLY A 289 -15.52 13.75 -11.38
C GLY A 289 -15.11 15.17 -11.77
N LEU A 290 -16.07 16.08 -11.95
CA LEU A 290 -15.80 17.48 -12.26
C LEU A 290 -14.96 18.15 -11.16
N GLY A 291 -15.27 17.92 -9.89
CA GLY A 291 -14.49 18.40 -8.75
C GLY A 291 -13.03 17.92 -8.78
N ILE A 292 -12.81 16.63 -9.04
CA ILE A 292 -11.47 16.05 -9.17
C ILE A 292 -10.68 16.70 -10.31
N THR A 293 -11.32 17.03 -11.44
CA THR A 293 -10.62 17.71 -12.55
C THR A 293 -10.06 19.09 -12.19
N PHE A 294 -10.60 19.75 -11.15
CA PHE A 294 -10.12 21.04 -10.68
C PHE A 294 -9.03 20.93 -9.61
N LEU A 295 -8.81 19.74 -9.04
CA LEU A 295 -7.80 19.53 -8.00
C LEU A 295 -6.39 19.98 -8.43
N PRO A 296 -5.90 19.70 -9.66
CA PRO A 296 -4.61 20.20 -10.10
C PRO A 296 -4.51 21.73 -10.10
N ALA A 297 -5.56 22.43 -10.51
CA ALA A 297 -5.58 23.89 -10.54
C ALA A 297 -5.62 24.50 -9.13
N ILE A 298 -6.28 23.81 -8.18
CA ILE A 298 -6.28 24.20 -6.77
C ILE A 298 -4.88 24.01 -6.17
N LEU A 299 -4.23 22.87 -6.46
CA LEU A 299 -2.85 22.62 -6.02
C LEU A 299 -1.85 23.62 -6.59
N GLU A 300 -2.00 24.00 -7.87
CA GLU A 300 -1.17 25.03 -8.49
C GLU A 300 -1.41 26.42 -7.88
N ARG A 301 -2.66 26.76 -7.55
CA ARG A 301 -3.01 28.06 -6.96
C ARG A 301 -2.58 28.19 -5.50
N ASP A 302 -2.88 27.18 -4.68
CA ASP A 302 -2.76 27.26 -3.22
C ASP A 302 -1.41 26.76 -2.72
N TYR A 303 -0.77 25.86 -3.48
CA TYR A 303 0.51 25.26 -3.12
C TYR A 303 1.57 25.51 -4.18
N GLU A 304 1.33 26.27 -5.26
CA GLU A 304 2.32 26.55 -6.32
C GLU A 304 2.96 25.28 -6.90
N VAL A 305 2.25 24.15 -6.83
CA VAL A 305 2.67 22.88 -7.41
C VAL A 305 2.17 22.82 -8.84
N ALA A 306 3.05 23.12 -9.80
CA ALA A 306 2.71 23.01 -11.21
C ALA A 306 2.49 21.54 -11.61
N ILE A 307 1.24 21.17 -11.81
CA ILE A 307 0.86 19.83 -12.28
C ILE A 307 0.90 19.80 -13.81
N GLU A 308 1.62 18.83 -14.34
CA GLU A 308 1.84 18.68 -15.75
C GLU A 308 0.55 18.36 -16.54
N PRO A 309 0.29 18.98 -17.72
CA PRO A 309 -0.94 18.77 -18.48
C PRO A 309 -1.26 17.32 -18.85
N GLY A 310 -0.24 16.48 -19.07
CA GLY A 310 -0.42 15.05 -19.33
C GLY A 310 -1.02 14.31 -18.12
N LEU A 311 -0.61 14.66 -16.91
CA LEU A 311 -1.16 14.10 -15.67
C LEU A 311 -2.61 14.56 -15.48
N VAL A 312 -2.89 15.85 -15.71
CA VAL A 312 -4.26 16.39 -15.65
C VAL A 312 -5.15 15.68 -16.65
N LEU A 313 -4.68 15.45 -17.87
CA LEU A 313 -5.41 14.72 -18.91
C LEU A 313 -5.72 13.29 -18.48
N TRP A 314 -4.75 12.59 -17.91
CA TRP A 314 -4.91 11.20 -17.45
C TRP A 314 -5.91 11.07 -16.31
N VAL A 315 -5.79 11.90 -15.27
CA VAL A 315 -6.74 11.95 -14.15
C VAL A 315 -8.14 12.30 -14.64
N THR A 316 -8.24 13.33 -15.51
CA THR A 316 -9.52 13.76 -16.07
C THR A 316 -10.16 12.65 -16.90
N LEU A 317 -9.39 11.92 -17.70
CA LEU A 317 -9.89 10.82 -18.51
C LEU A 317 -10.47 9.70 -17.63
N ALA A 318 -9.80 9.34 -16.53
CA ALA A 318 -10.28 8.32 -15.60
C ALA A 318 -11.66 8.65 -15.03
N VAL A 319 -11.81 9.83 -14.43
CA VAL A 319 -13.09 10.25 -13.85
C VAL A 319 -14.17 10.54 -14.91
N PHE A 320 -13.75 10.97 -16.10
CA PHE A 320 -14.66 11.20 -17.22
C PHE A 320 -15.32 9.90 -17.70
N LEU A 321 -14.55 8.81 -17.83
CA LEU A 321 -15.09 7.52 -18.28
C LEU A 321 -16.02 6.89 -17.24
N HIS A 322 -15.75 7.04 -15.93
CA HIS A 322 -16.70 6.63 -14.88
C HIS A 322 -18.02 7.42 -14.94
N ALA A 323 -17.96 8.74 -15.12
CA ALA A 323 -19.17 9.56 -15.24
C ALA A 323 -20.00 9.18 -16.48
N LEU A 324 -19.36 8.81 -17.60
CA LEU A 324 -20.07 8.26 -18.75
C LEU A 324 -20.63 6.86 -18.49
N GLY A 325 -19.92 6.03 -17.71
CA GLY A 325 -20.38 4.73 -17.22
C GLY A 325 -21.74 4.85 -16.55
N THR A 326 -21.82 5.68 -15.52
CA THR A 326 -23.06 5.92 -14.77
C THR A 326 -24.17 6.57 -15.59
N ALA A 327 -23.83 7.32 -16.65
CA ALA A 327 -24.79 7.88 -17.58
C ALA A 327 -25.38 6.84 -18.59
N GLY A 328 -25.04 5.56 -18.44
CA GLY A 328 -25.64 4.44 -19.16
C GLY A 328 -24.65 3.52 -19.90
N LEU A 329 -23.35 3.83 -19.91
CA LEU A 329 -22.37 2.96 -20.58
C LEU A 329 -22.06 1.68 -19.80
N TYR A 330 -22.27 1.65 -18.49
CA TYR A 330 -22.20 0.40 -17.71
C TYR A 330 -23.22 -0.63 -18.18
N ASP A 331 -24.45 -0.18 -18.45
CA ASP A 331 -25.51 -1.06 -18.96
C ASP A 331 -25.30 -1.41 -20.44
N ALA A 332 -24.74 -0.48 -21.23
CA ALA A 332 -24.62 -0.63 -22.68
C ALA A 332 -23.42 -1.48 -23.12
N ILE A 333 -22.31 -1.47 -22.37
CA ILE A 333 -21.04 -2.09 -22.74
C ILE A 333 -20.50 -2.86 -21.55
N SER A 334 -20.60 -4.19 -21.58
CA SER A 334 -20.23 -5.05 -20.44
C SER A 334 -18.75 -4.98 -20.02
N THR A 335 -17.86 -4.48 -20.88
CA THR A 335 -16.43 -4.29 -20.56
C THR A 335 -16.10 -2.87 -20.11
N TRP A 336 -17.08 -1.96 -20.10
CA TRP A 336 -16.87 -0.56 -19.73
C TRP A 336 -16.40 -0.47 -18.28
N ASP A 337 -17.00 -1.27 -17.41
CA ASP A 337 -16.67 -1.31 -16.01
C ASP A 337 -15.21 -1.73 -15.76
N HIS A 338 -14.80 -2.85 -16.34
CA HIS A 338 -13.41 -3.31 -16.30
C HIS A 338 -12.41 -2.25 -16.79
N LEU A 339 -12.76 -1.49 -17.84
CA LEU A 339 -11.94 -0.42 -18.37
C LEU A 339 -11.81 0.73 -17.37
N THR A 340 -12.93 1.16 -16.78
CA THR A 340 -12.94 2.25 -15.81
C THR A 340 -12.17 1.89 -14.55
N HIS A 341 -12.36 0.67 -14.01
CA HIS A 341 -11.61 0.16 -12.87
C HIS A 341 -10.11 0.09 -13.16
N THR A 342 -9.70 -0.49 -14.30
CA THR A 342 -8.29 -0.56 -14.68
C THR A 342 -7.66 0.84 -14.76
N LEU A 343 -8.32 1.78 -15.45
CA LEU A 343 -7.78 3.13 -15.65
C LEU A 343 -7.73 3.91 -14.33
N SER A 344 -8.78 3.87 -13.52
CA SER A 344 -8.82 4.53 -12.20
C SER A 344 -7.76 3.96 -11.27
N ALA A 345 -7.57 2.64 -11.25
CA ALA A 345 -6.51 1.99 -10.48
C ALA A 345 -5.12 2.47 -10.90
N THR A 346 -4.90 2.78 -12.18
CA THR A 346 -3.62 3.36 -12.60
C THR A 346 -3.37 4.75 -11.98
N VAL A 347 -4.42 5.58 -11.86
CA VAL A 347 -4.32 6.90 -11.20
C VAL A 347 -4.10 6.76 -9.69
N VAL A 348 -4.83 5.86 -9.03
CA VAL A 348 -4.68 5.58 -7.59
C VAL A 348 -3.29 5.01 -7.30
N ALA A 349 -2.81 4.07 -8.10
CA ALA A 349 -1.48 3.49 -7.96
C ALA A 349 -0.37 4.54 -8.16
N ALA A 350 -0.52 5.46 -9.10
CA ALA A 350 0.46 6.54 -9.29
C ALA A 350 0.48 7.52 -8.12
N THR A 351 -0.69 7.80 -7.54
CA THR A 351 -0.79 8.59 -6.30
C THR A 351 -0.09 7.88 -5.14
N GLY A 352 -0.33 6.58 -4.97
CA GLY A 352 0.37 5.75 -3.99
C GLY A 352 1.89 5.70 -4.21
N TYR A 353 2.33 5.66 -5.47
CA TYR A 353 3.75 5.73 -5.83
C TYR A 353 4.37 7.05 -5.40
N ALA A 354 3.71 8.17 -5.72
CA ALA A 354 4.17 9.50 -5.32
C ALA A 354 4.27 9.62 -3.80
N ALA A 355 3.28 9.13 -3.05
CA ALA A 355 3.29 9.13 -1.59
C ALA A 355 4.43 8.27 -1.00
N LEU A 356 4.59 7.03 -1.47
CA LEU A 356 5.68 6.15 -1.01
C LEU A 356 7.06 6.71 -1.36
N ARG A 357 7.20 7.32 -2.54
CA ARG A 357 8.45 7.93 -2.97
C ARG A 357 8.76 9.19 -2.17
N ALA A 358 7.77 10.01 -1.85
CA ALA A 358 7.94 11.13 -0.94
C ALA A 358 8.42 10.64 0.44
N ILE A 359 7.79 9.62 1.02
CA ILE A 359 8.24 9.03 2.30
C ILE A 359 9.68 8.53 2.22
N HIS A 360 10.06 7.87 1.12
CA HIS A 360 11.41 7.35 0.93
C HIS A 360 12.47 8.46 0.78
N LEU A 361 12.13 9.58 0.13
CA LEU A 361 13.06 10.69 -0.09
C LEU A 361 13.26 11.54 1.18
N HIS A 362 12.23 11.71 2.00
CA HIS A 362 12.26 12.60 3.17
C HIS A 362 12.50 11.88 4.50
N SER A 363 12.71 10.57 4.46
CA SER A 363 12.99 9.79 5.67
C SER A 363 14.37 9.17 5.59
N ASP A 364 15.29 9.68 6.40
CA ASP A 364 16.63 9.11 6.59
C ASP A 364 16.59 7.70 7.21
N THR A 365 15.41 7.25 7.63
CA THR A 365 15.22 5.97 8.33
C THR A 365 14.52 4.92 7.47
N ILE A 366 13.69 5.33 6.50
CA ILE A 366 12.90 4.41 5.66
C ILE A 366 13.62 4.17 4.33
N HIS A 367 14.16 2.96 4.18
CA HIS A 367 14.87 2.55 2.97
C HIS A 367 14.04 1.53 2.19
N LEU A 368 13.51 1.94 1.02
CA LEU A 368 12.72 1.08 0.14
C LEU A 368 13.55 0.64 -1.08
N PRO A 369 14.07 -0.60 -1.14
CA PRO A 369 14.67 -1.09 -2.38
C PRO A 369 13.62 -1.18 -3.50
N ARG A 370 14.05 -1.14 -4.77
CA ARG A 370 13.13 -1.10 -5.94
C ARG A 370 12.05 -2.18 -5.93
N TRP A 371 12.40 -3.42 -5.56
CA TRP A 371 11.44 -4.52 -5.44
C TRP A 371 10.42 -4.28 -4.33
N ALA A 372 10.84 -3.67 -3.21
CA ALA A 372 9.95 -3.38 -2.09
C ALA A 372 8.97 -2.26 -2.46
N LEU A 373 9.42 -1.25 -3.21
CA LEU A 373 8.52 -0.21 -3.74
C LEU A 373 7.45 -0.83 -4.66
N PHE A 374 7.86 -1.71 -5.58
CA PHE A 374 6.94 -2.45 -6.45
C PHE A 374 5.93 -3.27 -5.64
N SER A 375 6.40 -4.06 -4.66
CA SER A 375 5.53 -4.88 -3.82
C SER A 375 4.61 -4.04 -2.92
N CYS A 376 5.12 -2.95 -2.34
CA CYS A 376 4.32 -2.03 -1.51
C CYS A 376 3.23 -1.37 -2.34
N LEU A 377 3.46 -1.09 -3.63
CA LEU A 377 2.41 -0.60 -4.51
C LEU A 377 1.31 -1.63 -4.75
N LEU A 378 1.66 -2.89 -5.00
CA LEU A 378 0.64 -3.93 -5.18
C LEU A 378 -0.17 -4.15 -3.89
N VAL A 379 0.51 -4.15 -2.74
CA VAL A 379 -0.12 -4.22 -1.41
C VAL A 379 -1.03 -3.01 -1.19
N PHE A 380 -0.53 -1.81 -1.47
CA PHE A 380 -1.32 -0.58 -1.38
C PHE A 380 -2.56 -0.66 -2.28
N MET A 381 -2.42 -1.08 -3.54
CA MET A 381 -3.57 -1.16 -4.43
C MET A 381 -4.58 -2.20 -3.98
N LEU A 382 -4.16 -3.41 -3.61
CA LEU A 382 -5.09 -4.44 -3.11
C LEU A 382 -5.82 -3.96 -1.85
N ALA A 383 -5.12 -3.28 -0.94
CA ALA A 383 -5.73 -2.68 0.25
C ALA A 383 -6.71 -1.56 -0.13
N MET A 384 -6.36 -0.70 -1.08
CA MET A 384 -7.24 0.35 -1.59
C MET A 384 -8.46 -0.21 -2.29
N SER A 385 -8.34 -1.33 -3.03
CA SER A 385 -9.49 -2.02 -3.61
C SER A 385 -10.44 -2.49 -2.51
N VAL A 386 -9.93 -3.15 -1.46
CA VAL A 386 -10.77 -3.54 -0.30
C VAL A 386 -11.46 -2.34 0.35
N ILE A 387 -10.74 -1.24 0.54
CA ILE A 387 -11.30 -0.01 1.12
C ILE A 387 -12.40 0.57 0.22
N TRP A 388 -12.19 0.56 -1.10
CA TRP A 388 -13.15 1.02 -2.09
C TRP A 388 -14.43 0.17 -2.03
N GLU A 389 -14.32 -1.15 -2.05
CA GLU A 389 -15.49 -2.06 -1.96
C GLU A 389 -16.30 -1.84 -0.67
N ILE A 390 -15.63 -1.66 0.47
CA ILE A 390 -16.32 -1.31 1.73
C ILE A 390 -17.04 0.03 1.60
N PHE A 391 -16.38 1.02 1.00
CA PHE A 391 -16.95 2.35 0.82
C PHE A 391 -18.21 2.29 -0.06
N GLU A 392 -18.16 1.60 -1.20
CA GLU A 392 -19.32 1.41 -2.07
C GLU A 392 -20.47 0.73 -1.33
N PHE A 393 -20.17 -0.39 -0.66
CA PHE A 393 -21.15 -1.12 0.13
C PHE A 393 -21.80 -0.24 1.20
N VAL A 394 -21.02 0.58 1.92
CA VAL A 394 -21.56 1.48 2.96
C VAL A 394 -22.43 2.57 2.35
N VAL A 395 -22.01 3.18 1.23
CA VAL A 395 -22.77 4.22 0.54
C VAL A 395 -24.10 3.67 0.02
N ASP A 396 -24.08 2.51 -0.64
CA ASP A 396 -25.28 1.89 -1.21
C ASP A 396 -26.24 1.40 -0.12
N GLN A 397 -25.73 0.75 0.92
CA GLN A 397 -26.56 0.36 2.07
C GLN A 397 -27.07 1.59 2.85
N GLY A 398 -26.36 2.70 2.82
CA GLY A 398 -26.82 3.99 3.37
C GLY A 398 -27.98 4.56 2.54
N ALA A 399 -27.85 4.56 1.22
CA ALA A 399 -28.87 5.01 0.28
C ALA A 399 -30.16 4.19 0.43
N LEU A 400 -30.05 2.86 0.50
CA LEU A 400 -31.19 1.96 0.69
C LEU A 400 -31.93 2.20 2.02
N ARG A 401 -31.22 2.58 3.09
CA ARG A 401 -31.87 2.95 4.38
C ARG A 401 -32.63 4.26 4.32
N LEU A 402 -32.35 5.10 3.32
CA LEU A 402 -33.02 6.37 3.06
C LEU A 402 -34.07 6.24 1.94
N ASP A 403 -34.42 5.02 1.55
CA ASP A 403 -35.32 4.72 0.42
C ASP A 403 -34.86 5.36 -0.91
N MET A 404 -33.54 5.52 -1.09
CA MET A 404 -32.91 6.01 -2.32
C MET A 404 -32.33 4.85 -3.14
N GLU A 405 -32.22 5.06 -4.44
CA GLU A 405 -31.48 4.13 -5.31
C GLU A 405 -29.99 4.11 -4.94
N PRO A 406 -29.32 2.94 -5.01
CA PRO A 406 -27.86 2.83 -4.88
C PRO A 406 -27.13 3.83 -5.78
N ILE A 407 -26.08 4.45 -5.25
CA ILE A 407 -25.37 5.54 -5.93
C ILE A 407 -24.18 5.00 -6.72
N LEU A 408 -23.50 4.00 -6.17
CA LEU A 408 -22.33 3.36 -6.77
C LEU A 408 -22.70 2.01 -7.40
N ALA A 409 -23.81 1.41 -6.95
CA ALA A 409 -24.48 0.25 -7.54
C ALA A 409 -23.60 -1.02 -7.59
N GLN A 410 -23.06 -1.42 -6.45
CA GLN A 410 -22.27 -2.65 -6.34
C GLN A 410 -23.10 -3.91 -6.71
N HIS A 411 -22.70 -4.65 -7.75
CA HIS A 411 -23.50 -5.74 -8.35
C HIS A 411 -23.15 -7.15 -7.85
N GLY A 412 -22.93 -7.28 -6.54
CA GLY A 412 -22.69 -8.57 -5.89
C GLY A 412 -21.25 -9.09 -6.05
N ILE A 413 -20.97 -10.32 -5.61
CA ILE A 413 -19.58 -10.74 -5.38
C ILE A 413 -18.76 -10.92 -6.67
N ASN A 414 -19.39 -11.32 -7.78
CA ASN A 414 -18.68 -11.42 -9.06
C ASN A 414 -18.12 -10.08 -9.52
N ASP A 415 -18.90 -9.01 -9.35
CA ASP A 415 -18.55 -7.63 -9.71
C ASP A 415 -17.35 -7.18 -8.87
N THR A 416 -17.52 -7.17 -7.54
CA THR A 416 -16.50 -6.90 -6.53
C THR A 416 -15.17 -7.59 -6.85
N ILE A 417 -15.17 -8.90 -7.10
CA ILE A 417 -13.91 -9.64 -7.31
C ILE A 417 -13.27 -9.30 -8.65
N VAL A 418 -14.07 -9.11 -9.70
CA VAL A 418 -13.55 -8.76 -11.03
C VAL A 418 -12.97 -7.34 -11.01
N ASP A 419 -13.57 -6.41 -10.30
CA ASP A 419 -13.04 -5.05 -10.10
C ASP A 419 -11.71 -5.08 -9.38
N MET A 420 -11.59 -5.87 -8.32
CA MET A 420 -10.32 -6.09 -7.63
C MET A 420 -9.23 -6.64 -8.56
N ILE A 421 -9.58 -7.55 -9.48
CA ILE A 421 -8.65 -8.11 -10.47
C ILE A 421 -8.19 -7.03 -11.45
N PHE A 422 -9.10 -6.26 -12.03
CA PHE A 422 -8.75 -5.18 -12.97
C PHE A 422 -8.00 -4.03 -12.30
N ASN A 423 -8.31 -3.76 -11.03
CA ASN A 423 -7.55 -2.84 -10.19
C ASN A 423 -6.10 -3.32 -10.00
N LEU A 424 -5.90 -4.62 -9.76
CA LEU A 424 -4.57 -5.22 -9.68
C LEU A 424 -3.82 -5.12 -11.01
N VAL A 425 -4.49 -5.37 -12.14
CA VAL A 425 -3.89 -5.20 -13.49
C VAL A 425 -3.42 -3.76 -13.69
N GLY A 426 -4.27 -2.78 -13.39
CA GLY A 426 -3.92 -1.35 -13.46
C GLY A 426 -2.71 -1.01 -12.60
N SER A 427 -2.66 -1.54 -11.37
CA SER A 427 -1.51 -1.33 -10.49
C SER A 427 -0.25 -2.04 -10.96
N VAL A 428 -0.32 -3.22 -11.60
CA VAL A 428 0.87 -3.87 -12.17
C VAL A 428 1.46 -3.04 -13.31
N ILE A 429 0.59 -2.47 -14.16
CA ILE A 429 1.02 -1.54 -15.22
C ILE A 429 1.80 -0.37 -14.62
N VAL A 430 1.24 0.27 -13.59
CA VAL A 430 1.88 1.42 -12.94
C VAL A 430 3.08 1.05 -12.10
N ALA A 431 3.10 -0.08 -11.39
CA ALA A 431 4.25 -0.50 -10.61
C ALA A 431 5.45 -0.82 -11.53
N THR A 432 5.17 -1.43 -12.69
CA THR A 432 6.18 -1.72 -13.72
C THR A 432 6.68 -0.42 -14.36
N TRP A 433 5.78 0.49 -14.74
CA TRP A 433 6.15 1.77 -15.34
C TRP A 433 6.84 2.70 -14.33
N GLY A 434 6.35 2.75 -13.10
CA GLY A 434 6.76 3.68 -12.05
C GLY A 434 8.15 3.40 -11.49
N THR A 435 8.53 2.13 -11.39
CA THR A 435 9.91 1.75 -11.05
C THR A 435 10.91 2.17 -12.12
N VAL A 436 10.47 2.41 -13.37
CA VAL A 436 11.32 2.85 -14.47
C VAL A 436 11.22 4.36 -14.73
N TYR A 437 10.06 5.00 -14.54
CA TYR A 437 9.81 6.36 -15.06
C TYR A 437 9.10 7.35 -14.10
N LEU A 438 8.23 6.92 -13.18
CA LEU A 438 7.56 7.86 -12.25
C LEU A 438 8.51 8.45 -11.19
N THR A 439 9.71 7.87 -11.09
CA THR A 439 10.82 8.37 -10.27
C THR A 439 11.07 9.86 -10.49
N GLU A 440 11.08 10.34 -11.73
CA GLU A 440 11.45 11.72 -12.04
C GLU A 440 10.34 12.72 -11.69
N ILE A 441 9.08 12.37 -11.96
CA ILE A 441 7.91 13.19 -11.64
C ILE A 441 7.73 13.31 -10.13
N SER A 442 7.86 12.20 -9.41
CA SER A 442 7.75 12.19 -7.94
C SER A 442 8.90 12.97 -7.27
N GLU A 443 10.12 12.90 -7.80
CA GLU A 443 11.24 13.73 -7.31
C GLU A 443 11.03 15.24 -7.58
N SER A 444 10.42 15.60 -8.71
CA SER A 444 10.07 16.99 -9.00
C SER A 444 9.01 17.51 -8.04
N LEU A 445 7.95 16.73 -7.82
CA LEU A 445 6.86 17.06 -6.90
C LEU A 445 7.36 17.17 -5.44
N ALA A 446 8.15 16.21 -4.99
CA ALA A 446 8.78 16.21 -3.67
C ALA A 446 9.62 17.48 -3.45
N ARG A 447 10.56 17.78 -4.36
CA ARG A 447 11.42 18.97 -4.25
C ARG A 447 10.66 20.29 -4.28
N THR A 448 9.53 20.33 -4.99
CA THR A 448 8.68 21.52 -5.04
C THR A 448 7.99 21.74 -3.70
N LEU A 449 7.40 20.69 -3.13
CA LEU A 449 6.80 20.72 -1.81
C LEU A 449 7.82 21.08 -0.71
N GLU A 450 9.06 20.59 -0.79
CA GLU A 450 10.14 20.95 0.14
C GLU A 450 10.48 22.44 0.09
N ARG A 451 10.60 23.02 -1.10
CA ARG A 451 10.92 24.45 -1.25
C ARG A 451 9.84 25.36 -0.65
N GLN A 452 8.58 24.92 -0.72
CA GLN A 452 7.45 25.71 -0.24
C GLN A 452 7.15 25.49 1.23
N LEU A 453 7.31 24.27 1.75
CA LEU A 453 7.09 23.95 3.16
C LEU A 453 8.31 24.25 4.04
N GLY A 454 9.53 24.18 3.48
CA GLY A 454 10.78 24.49 4.19
C GLY A 454 11.14 25.98 4.23
N THR A 455 10.34 26.86 3.63
CA THR A 455 10.49 28.33 3.71
C THR A 455 9.52 28.97 4.72
N ALA A 456 8.82 28.17 5.52
CA ALA A 456 7.84 28.62 6.51
C ALA A 456 8.40 28.81 7.95
N ASP A 457 9.72 28.70 8.15
CA ASP A 457 10.44 29.11 9.36
C ASP A 457 11.22 30.42 9.09
#